data_AF-A0AA88ABH3-F1
#
_entry.id   AF-A0AA88ABH3-F1
#
_cell.length_a   1.000
_cell.length_b   1.000
_cell.length_c   1.000
_cell.angle_alpha   90.00
_cell.angle_beta   90.00
_cell.angle_gamma   90.00
#
_symmetry.space_group_name_H-M   'P 1'
#
loop_
_entity.id
_entity.type
_entity.pdbx_description
1 polymer ?
#
loop_
_entity_poly.entity_id
_entity_poly.type
_entity_poly.pdbx_seq_one_letter_code
_entity_poly.pdbx_strand_id
1 'polypeptide(L)'
;MLRDSIGMRESLAIVADRHKGIEYATSIVYLDVDFGICVQYLAANLKTRYKDFKGHMKTYFDGASREYLVSEHQCYMELYGIVTPTCIDSSCKKILKNDRDHTSIDKEWLSELLQRWFVDKREESLKLTSKLAPKVDKLLCIQFSLGLTVTPQLTDQFKYAVTNKATQTCIVDMRERTCACLRFQVDQISYPHAMAVCNHR
;
A
#
# COMPACT_ATOMS: atom_id res chain seq x y z
N MET A 1 -25.92 -5.67 8.80
CA MET A 1 -24.84 -4.71 9.14
C MET A 1 -23.63 -4.96 8.23
N LEU A 2 -22.69 -4.03 8.11
CA LEU A 2 -21.51 -4.11 7.22
C LEU A 2 -20.74 -5.44 7.33
N ARG A 3 -20.61 -5.99 8.54
CA ARG A 3 -20.02 -7.32 8.81
C ARG A 3 -20.78 -8.46 8.13
N ASP A 4 -22.11 -8.40 8.13
CA ASP A 4 -22.97 -9.42 7.50
C ASP A 4 -22.89 -9.37 5.97
N SER A 5 -22.60 -8.18 5.41
CA SER A 5 -22.48 -7.99 3.96
C SER A 5 -21.11 -8.40 3.41
N ILE A 6 -20.03 -8.17 4.15
CA ILE A 6 -18.64 -8.41 3.69
C ILE A 6 -18.07 -9.74 4.22
N GLY A 7 -18.52 -10.16 5.40
CA GLY A 7 -18.00 -11.30 6.15
C GLY A 7 -16.64 -11.01 6.82
N MET A 8 -16.20 -11.93 7.69
CA MET A 8 -14.81 -11.99 8.14
C MET A 8 -13.96 -12.72 7.10
N ARG A 9 -12.74 -12.24 6.86
CA ARG A 9 -11.76 -12.88 5.95
C ARG A 9 -10.41 -12.96 6.63
N GLU A 10 -9.62 -13.96 6.27
CA GLU A 10 -8.23 -14.08 6.71
C GLU A 10 -7.44 -12.86 6.21
N SER A 11 -6.66 -12.25 7.10
CA SER A 11 -5.87 -11.03 6.82
C SER A 11 -6.68 -9.82 6.35
N LEU A 12 -7.93 -9.69 6.79
CA LEU A 12 -8.72 -8.48 6.54
C LEU A 12 -8.08 -7.30 7.27
N ALA A 13 -7.83 -6.21 6.53
CA ALA A 13 -7.40 -4.92 7.05
C ALA A 13 -8.32 -3.82 6.54
N ILE A 14 -8.63 -2.85 7.38
CA ILE A 14 -9.46 -1.69 7.04
C ILE A 14 -8.57 -0.46 6.96
N VAL A 15 -8.58 0.21 5.81
CA VAL A 15 -7.77 1.39 5.56
C VAL A 15 -8.68 2.57 5.27
N ALA A 16 -8.67 3.58 6.14
CA ALA A 16 -9.62 4.69 6.05
C ALA A 16 -9.00 6.04 6.45
N ASP A 17 -9.79 7.11 6.45
CA ASP A 17 -9.35 8.41 6.95
C ASP A 17 -8.95 8.32 8.44
N ARG A 18 -8.07 9.22 8.89
CA ARG A 18 -7.60 9.31 10.30
C ARG A 18 -8.70 9.81 11.27
N HIS A 19 -9.95 9.86 10.83
CA HIS A 19 -11.04 10.29 11.69
C HIS A 19 -11.36 9.19 12.73
N LYS A 20 -11.14 9.49 14.02
CA LYS A 20 -11.34 8.56 15.15
C LYS A 20 -12.69 7.84 15.18
N GLY A 21 -13.77 8.51 14.80
CA GLY A 21 -15.07 7.85 14.75
C GLY A 21 -15.11 6.69 13.72
N ILE A 22 -14.27 6.69 12.69
CA ILE A 22 -14.13 5.60 11.73
C ILE A 22 -13.38 4.44 12.39
N GLU A 23 -12.28 4.74 13.07
CA GLU A 23 -11.53 3.75 13.86
C GLU A 23 -12.41 3.10 14.92
N TYR A 24 -13.19 3.90 15.68
CA TYR A 24 -14.13 3.42 16.69
C TYR A 24 -15.29 2.62 16.09
N ALA A 25 -15.90 3.09 15.00
CA ALA A 25 -16.94 2.32 14.32
C ALA A 25 -16.39 0.98 13.80
N THR A 26 -15.16 0.99 13.29
CA THR A 26 -14.47 -0.20 12.81
C THR A 26 -14.21 -1.18 13.94
N SER A 27 -13.69 -0.74 15.09
CA SER A 27 -13.39 -1.62 16.22
C SER A 27 -14.63 -2.27 16.83
N ILE A 28 -15.82 -1.69 16.64
CA ILE A 28 -17.09 -2.30 17.09
C ILE A 28 -17.60 -3.33 16.08
N VAL A 29 -17.47 -3.05 14.78
CA VAL A 29 -17.98 -3.91 13.72
C VAL A 29 -17.02 -5.08 13.44
N TYR A 30 -15.72 -4.84 13.57
CA TYR A 30 -14.61 -5.76 13.33
C TYR A 30 -13.60 -5.71 14.48
N LEU A 31 -13.81 -6.56 15.48
CA LEU A 31 -13.04 -6.55 16.75
C LEU A 31 -11.55 -6.90 16.56
N ASP A 32 -11.24 -7.81 15.63
CA ASP A 32 -9.89 -8.38 15.43
C ASP A 32 -9.32 -8.05 14.04
N VAL A 33 -9.62 -6.87 13.51
CA VAL A 33 -9.14 -6.42 12.18
C VAL A 33 -8.14 -5.30 12.34
N ASP A 34 -7.02 -5.39 11.60
CA ASP A 34 -6.03 -4.34 11.54
C ASP A 34 -6.63 -3.07 10.92
N PHE A 35 -6.39 -1.93 11.56
CA PHE A 35 -6.82 -0.61 11.08
C PHE A 35 -5.62 0.22 10.63
N GLY A 36 -5.68 0.72 9.40
CA GLY A 36 -4.64 1.55 8.79
C GLY A 36 -5.17 2.92 8.38
N ILE A 37 -4.29 3.91 8.37
CA ILE A 37 -4.59 5.23 7.82
C ILE A 37 -4.36 5.18 6.31
N CYS A 38 -5.35 5.63 5.54
CA CYS A 38 -5.26 5.72 4.10
C CYS A 38 -4.21 6.73 3.68
N VAL A 39 -3.18 6.23 2.99
CA VAL A 39 -2.09 7.04 2.45
C VAL A 39 -2.59 8.16 1.52
N GLN A 40 -3.65 7.93 0.75
CA GLN A 40 -4.18 8.94 -0.18
C GLN A 40 -4.81 10.10 0.57
N TYR A 41 -5.59 9.82 1.62
CA TYR A 41 -6.14 10.85 2.49
C TYR A 41 -5.03 11.57 3.26
N LEU A 42 -4.03 10.84 3.76
CA LEU A 42 -2.87 11.44 4.42
C LEU A 42 -2.10 12.38 3.48
N ALA A 43 -1.85 11.96 2.23
CA ALA A 43 -1.20 12.79 1.21
C ALA A 43 -2.02 14.03 0.85
N ALA A 44 -3.34 13.90 0.73
CA ALA A 44 -4.23 15.03 0.48
C ALA A 44 -4.20 16.04 1.63
N ASN A 45 -4.23 15.56 2.87
CA ASN A 45 -4.11 16.40 4.07
C ASN A 45 -2.75 17.11 4.14
N LEU A 46 -1.65 16.40 3.84
CA LEU A 46 -0.32 16.99 3.76
C LEU A 46 -0.24 18.07 2.68
N LYS A 47 -0.83 17.83 1.50
CA LYS A 47 -0.87 18.81 0.40
C LYS A 47 -1.63 20.08 0.77
N THR A 48 -2.76 19.94 1.47
CA THR A 48 -3.57 21.08 1.92
C THR A 48 -2.85 21.90 2.97
N ARG A 49 -2.11 21.24 3.88
CA ARG A 49 -1.45 21.89 5.02
C ARG A 49 -0.06 22.42 4.71
N TYR A 50 0.67 21.79 3.79
CA TYR A 50 2.04 22.13 3.44
C TYR A 50 2.15 22.41 1.94
N LYS A 51 2.30 23.68 1.57
CA LYS A 51 2.43 24.13 0.16
C LYS A 51 3.65 23.53 -0.55
N ASP A 52 4.65 23.11 0.22
CA ASP A 52 5.87 22.49 -0.29
C ASP A 52 5.78 20.97 -0.43
N PHE A 53 4.63 20.36 -0.13
CA PHE A 53 4.37 18.93 -0.38
C PHE A 53 4.22 18.65 -1.89
N LYS A 54 5.36 18.76 -2.56
CA LYS A 54 5.58 18.59 -4.00
C LYS A 54 7.04 18.16 -4.23
N GLY A 55 7.35 17.78 -5.47
CA GLY A 55 8.71 17.37 -5.84
C GLY A 55 9.25 16.26 -4.94
N HIS A 56 10.47 16.43 -4.44
CA HIS A 56 11.18 15.44 -3.61
C HIS A 56 10.40 15.02 -2.36
N MET A 57 9.73 15.94 -1.66
CA MET A 57 8.98 15.60 -0.45
C MET A 57 7.83 14.63 -0.75
N LYS A 58 7.10 14.86 -1.85
CA LYS A 58 6.07 13.92 -2.30
C LYS A 58 6.68 12.59 -2.75
N THR A 59 7.79 12.62 -3.48
CA THR A 59 8.47 11.40 -3.95
C THR A 59 8.91 10.51 -2.80
N TYR A 60 9.51 11.06 -1.74
CA TYR A 60 9.93 10.27 -0.58
C TYR A 60 8.74 9.75 0.23
N PHE A 61 7.69 10.55 0.40
CA PHE A 61 6.46 10.09 1.04
C PHE A 61 5.81 8.94 0.26
N ASP A 62 5.68 9.08 -1.06
CA ASP A 62 5.13 8.04 -1.93
C ASP A 62 6.00 6.78 -1.87
N GLY A 63 7.32 6.92 -1.88
CA GLY A 63 8.29 5.83 -1.71
C GLY A 63 8.07 5.10 -0.38
N ALA A 64 8.19 5.80 0.75
CA ALA A 64 7.98 5.24 2.09
C ALA A 64 6.64 4.52 2.23
N SER A 65 5.57 5.07 1.65
CA SER A 65 4.22 4.50 1.75
C SER A 65 3.99 3.23 0.92
N ARG A 66 4.92 2.91 0.02
CA ARG A 66 4.83 1.79 -0.92
C ARG A 66 5.85 0.69 -0.63
N GLU A 67 6.69 0.88 0.37
CA GLU A 67 7.66 -0.15 0.76
C GLU A 67 7.05 -1.14 1.75
N TYR A 68 7.37 -2.41 1.51
CA TYR A 68 6.86 -3.54 2.28
C TYR A 68 7.89 -3.98 3.33
N LEU A 69 9.15 -3.55 3.18
CA LEU A 69 10.22 -3.78 4.14
C LEU A 69 10.39 -2.56 5.04
N VAL A 70 10.44 -2.80 6.34
CA VAL A 70 10.66 -1.76 7.35
C VAL A 70 11.98 -1.01 7.11
N SER A 71 13.03 -1.72 6.67
CA SER A 71 14.33 -1.11 6.36
C SER A 71 14.28 -0.16 5.17
N GLU A 72 13.56 -0.51 4.10
CA GLU A 72 13.37 0.36 2.92
C GLU A 72 12.49 1.56 3.28
N HIS A 73 11.43 1.33 4.06
CA HIS A 73 10.62 2.41 4.61
C HIS A 73 11.46 3.39 5.43
N GLN A 74 12.30 2.89 6.34
CA GLN A 74 13.21 3.71 7.15
C GLN A 74 14.19 4.52 6.30
N CYS A 75 14.75 3.94 5.24
CA CYS A 75 15.62 4.66 4.30
C CYS A 75 14.90 5.86 3.66
N TYR A 76 13.67 5.68 3.18
CA TYR A 76 12.87 6.80 2.65
C TYR A 76 12.52 7.83 3.72
N MET A 77 12.27 7.42 4.95
CA MET A 77 11.97 8.32 6.07
C MET A 77 13.20 9.13 6.52
N GLU A 78 14.41 8.57 6.45
CA GLU A 78 15.67 9.29 6.68
C GLU A 78 15.88 10.36 5.60
N LEU A 79 15.71 10.01 4.32
CA LEU A 79 15.76 10.97 3.21
C LEU A 79 14.69 12.06 3.37
N TYR A 80 13.49 11.69 3.82
CA TYR A 80 12.42 12.63 4.14
C TYR A 80 12.85 13.59 5.25
N GLY A 81 13.48 13.10 6.33
CA GLY A 81 14.00 13.92 7.43
C GLY A 81 15.11 14.88 7.03
N ILE A 82 15.98 14.49 6.09
CA ILE A 82 17.07 15.31 5.56
C ILE A 82 16.54 16.47 4.70
N VAL A 83 15.45 16.26 3.96
CA VAL A 83 14.87 17.27 3.05
C VAL A 83 13.82 18.16 3.73
N THR A 84 13.33 17.74 4.90
CA THR A 84 12.36 18.50 5.71
C THR A 84 12.88 19.08 7.04
N PRO A 85 14.17 19.46 7.25
CA PRO A 85 14.65 19.84 8.58
C PRO A 85 13.90 21.03 9.19
N THR A 86 13.26 21.86 8.36
CA THR A 86 12.45 23.02 8.74
C THR A 86 10.94 22.75 8.86
N CYS A 87 10.46 21.57 8.45
CA CYS A 87 9.03 21.22 8.42
C CYS A 87 8.61 20.20 9.48
N ILE A 88 9.57 19.47 10.08
CA ILE A 88 9.34 18.70 11.31
C ILE A 88 9.41 19.65 12.51
N ASP A 89 8.55 20.67 12.51
CA ASP A 89 8.26 21.40 13.75
C ASP A 89 7.51 20.47 14.71
N SER A 90 7.50 20.82 16.00
CA SER A 90 6.67 20.31 17.09
C SER A 90 5.24 19.89 16.69
N SER A 91 4.68 20.45 15.61
CA SER A 91 3.46 20.01 14.92
C SER A 91 3.45 18.53 14.48
N CYS A 92 4.52 17.97 13.88
CA CYS A 92 4.56 16.55 13.48
C CYS A 92 4.66 15.61 14.70
N LYS A 93 5.31 16.06 15.79
CA LYS A 93 5.32 15.35 17.08
C LYS A 93 3.97 15.43 17.80
N LYS A 94 3.21 16.53 17.64
CA LYS A 94 1.82 16.68 18.11
C LYS A 94 0.84 15.79 17.35
N ILE A 95 1.03 15.62 16.02
CA ILE A 95 0.25 14.68 15.17
C ILE A 95 0.32 13.24 15.72
N LEU A 96 1.40 12.87 16.41
CA LEU A 96 1.58 11.56 17.06
C LEU A 96 1.17 11.52 18.54
N LYS A 97 1.02 12.67 19.23
CA LYS A 97 0.81 12.72 20.70
C LYS A 97 -0.50 13.33 21.20
N ASN A 98 -1.17 14.20 20.44
CA ASN A 98 -2.33 14.93 20.95
C ASN A 98 -3.63 14.41 20.35
N ASP A 99 -4.35 13.61 21.13
CA ASP A 99 -5.67 13.12 20.71
C ASP A 99 -6.62 12.95 21.91
N ARG A 100 -7.06 14.07 22.48
CA ARG A 100 -8.32 14.24 23.24
C ARG A 100 -8.98 15.47 22.60
N ASP A 101 -9.93 15.30 21.68
CA ASP A 101 -11.36 15.37 21.99
C ASP A 101 -12.23 14.98 20.75
N HIS A 102 -13.38 14.37 21.05
CA HIS A 102 -14.68 14.23 20.34
C HIS A 102 -14.77 14.31 18.79
N THR A 103 -15.58 13.51 18.08
CA THR A 103 -17.05 13.35 18.21
C THR A 103 -17.54 12.07 17.48
N SER A 104 -18.68 11.52 17.92
CA SER A 104 -19.35 10.32 17.43
C SER A 104 -19.60 10.31 15.92
N ILE A 105 -19.01 9.35 15.20
CA ILE A 105 -19.41 9.03 13.83
C ILE A 105 -20.66 8.17 13.85
N ASP A 106 -21.61 8.52 13.00
CA ASP A 106 -22.81 7.74 12.75
C ASP A 106 -22.46 6.47 11.96
N LYS A 107 -22.72 5.32 12.57
CA LYS A 107 -22.44 4.00 12.00
C LYS A 107 -23.30 3.72 10.76
N GLU A 108 -24.50 4.32 10.68
CA GLU A 108 -25.41 4.14 9.55
C GLU A 108 -24.84 4.82 8.30
N TRP A 109 -24.34 6.06 8.46
CA TRP A 109 -23.65 6.79 7.40
C TRP A 109 -22.43 6.05 6.84
N LEU A 110 -21.58 5.48 7.71
CA LEU A 110 -20.40 4.73 7.27
C LEU A 110 -20.79 3.45 6.51
N SER A 111 -21.85 2.77 6.96
CA SER A 111 -22.39 1.58 6.28
C SER A 111 -22.94 1.93 4.89
N GLU A 112 -23.69 3.02 4.76
CA GLU A 112 -24.22 3.50 3.48
C GLU A 112 -23.09 3.86 2.50
N LEU A 113 -22.06 4.57 2.97
CA LEU A 113 -20.91 4.95 2.15
C LEU A 113 -20.18 3.73 1.58
N LEU A 114 -19.90 2.73 2.43
CA LEU A 114 -19.22 1.51 2.00
C LEU A 114 -20.10 0.68 1.08
N GLN A 115 -21.39 0.51 1.39
CA GLN A 115 -22.33 -0.20 0.52
C GLN A 115 -22.39 0.43 -0.87
N ARG A 116 -22.50 1.76 -0.95
CA ARG A 116 -22.49 2.49 -2.23
C ARG A 116 -21.18 2.26 -2.99
N TRP A 117 -20.04 2.38 -2.30
CA TRP A 117 -18.73 2.12 -2.91
C TRP A 117 -18.61 0.68 -3.45
N PHE A 118 -19.10 -0.33 -2.73
CA PHE A 118 -19.11 -1.72 -3.20
C PHE A 118 -20.01 -1.92 -4.42
N VAL A 119 -21.19 -1.28 -4.44
CA VAL A 119 -22.10 -1.32 -5.60
C VAL A 119 -21.42 -0.68 -6.81
N ASP A 120 -20.88 0.53 -6.67
CA ASP A 120 -20.17 1.23 -7.74
C ASP A 120 -19.02 0.39 -8.30
N LYS A 121 -18.20 -0.21 -7.41
CA LYS A 121 -17.08 -1.07 -7.82
C LYS A 121 -17.53 -2.36 -8.49
N ARG A 122 -18.65 -2.94 -8.04
CA ARG A 122 -19.23 -4.12 -8.68
C ARG A 122 -19.75 -3.78 -10.08
N GLU A 123 -20.46 -2.68 -10.25
CA GLU A 123 -20.93 -2.23 -11.57
C GLU A 123 -19.76 -1.90 -12.51
N GLU A 124 -18.73 -1.22 -12.01
CA GLU A 124 -17.49 -1.01 -12.77
C GLU A 124 -16.86 -2.35 -13.19
N SER A 125 -16.79 -3.32 -12.28
CA SER A 125 -16.23 -4.64 -12.58
C SER A 125 -17.04 -5.42 -13.61
N LEU A 126 -18.37 -5.31 -13.59
CA LEU A 126 -19.26 -5.97 -14.56
C LEU A 126 -19.10 -5.39 -15.98
N LYS A 127 -18.65 -4.14 -16.10
CA LYS A 127 -18.36 -3.49 -17.39
C LYS A 127 -17.02 -3.94 -17.97
N LEU A 128 -16.16 -4.61 -17.20
CA LEU A 128 -14.87 -5.09 -17.67
C LEU A 128 -15.02 -6.36 -18.50
N THR A 129 -14.40 -6.37 -19.67
CA THR A 129 -14.31 -7.55 -20.54
C THR A 129 -13.09 -8.41 -20.21
N SER A 130 -12.07 -7.83 -19.58
CA SER A 130 -10.87 -8.52 -19.11
C SER A 130 -11.05 -9.06 -17.69
N LYS A 131 -10.33 -10.15 -17.39
CA LYS A 131 -10.22 -10.68 -16.01
C LYS A 131 -9.51 -9.74 -15.05
N LEU A 132 -8.80 -8.73 -15.56
CA LEU A 132 -8.01 -7.78 -14.80
C LEU A 132 -8.62 -6.39 -14.87
N ALA A 133 -8.65 -5.70 -13.73
CA ALA A 133 -8.99 -4.28 -13.69
C ALA A 133 -7.96 -3.46 -14.48
N PRO A 134 -8.37 -2.40 -15.23
CA PRO A 134 -7.46 -1.65 -16.11
C PRO A 134 -6.23 -1.08 -15.39
N LYS A 135 -6.36 -0.74 -14.10
CA LYS A 135 -5.22 -0.28 -13.29
C LYS A 135 -4.22 -1.39 -13.01
N VAL A 136 -4.70 -2.59 -12.70
CA VAL A 136 -3.85 -3.78 -12.46
C VAL A 136 -3.20 -4.23 -13.75
N ASP A 137 -3.94 -4.21 -14.86
CA ASP A 137 -3.43 -4.54 -16.19
C ASP A 137 -2.29 -3.60 -16.60
N LYS A 138 -2.49 -2.29 -16.50
CA LYS A 138 -1.42 -1.29 -16.72
C LYS A 138 -0.22 -1.51 -15.81
N LEU A 139 -0.46 -1.82 -14.54
CA LEU A 139 0.62 -2.09 -13.59
C LEU A 139 1.43 -3.31 -14.02
N LEU A 140 0.78 -4.42 -14.37
CA LEU A 140 1.44 -5.64 -14.85
C LEU A 140 2.24 -5.39 -16.13
N CYS A 141 1.71 -4.63 -17.08
CA CYS A 141 2.45 -4.23 -18.28
C CYS A 141 3.74 -3.47 -17.96
N ILE A 142 3.69 -2.53 -16.99
CA ILE A 142 4.88 -1.80 -16.52
C ILE A 142 5.85 -2.76 -15.83
N GLN A 143 5.37 -3.59 -14.89
CA GLN A 143 6.25 -4.52 -14.17
C GLN A 143 6.89 -5.55 -15.09
N PHE A 144 6.17 -6.02 -16.11
CA PHE A 144 6.69 -6.91 -17.13
C PHE A 144 7.82 -6.24 -17.90
N SER A 145 7.58 -5.01 -18.37
CA SER A 145 8.58 -4.23 -19.10
C SER A 145 9.84 -4.00 -18.26
N LEU A 146 9.69 -3.71 -16.97
CA LEU A 146 10.81 -3.59 -16.04
C LEU A 146 11.50 -4.94 -15.79
N GLY A 147 10.75 -6.04 -15.73
CA GLY A 147 11.26 -7.40 -15.58
C GLY A 147 12.19 -7.80 -16.72
N LEU A 148 11.94 -7.33 -17.95
CA LEU A 148 12.84 -7.53 -19.10
C LEU A 148 14.18 -6.81 -18.95
N THR A 149 14.29 -5.84 -18.04
CA THR A 149 15.52 -5.05 -17.84
C THR A 149 16.44 -5.61 -16.75
N VAL A 150 16.01 -6.65 -16.04
CA VAL A 150 16.76 -7.30 -14.97
C VAL A 150 17.02 -8.75 -15.33
N THR A 151 18.23 -9.23 -15.04
CA THR A 151 18.64 -10.59 -15.36
C THR A 151 18.67 -11.44 -14.10
N PRO A 152 17.88 -12.52 -14.02
CA PRO A 152 17.94 -13.43 -12.90
C PRO A 152 19.17 -14.34 -13.02
N GLN A 153 19.83 -14.59 -11.90
CA GLN A 153 20.95 -15.53 -11.79
C GLN A 153 20.53 -16.69 -10.90
N LEU A 154 20.66 -17.92 -11.41
CA LEU A 154 20.37 -19.11 -10.62
C LEU A 154 21.37 -19.23 -9.47
N THR A 155 20.87 -19.34 -8.25
CA THR A 155 21.70 -19.52 -7.04
C THR A 155 21.50 -20.88 -6.38
N ASP A 156 20.35 -21.52 -6.60
CA ASP A 156 19.99 -22.86 -6.12
C ASP A 156 18.94 -23.48 -7.07
N GLN A 157 18.58 -24.75 -6.90
CA GLN A 157 17.66 -25.50 -7.76
C GLN A 157 16.34 -24.77 -8.08
N PHE A 158 15.83 -23.96 -7.13
CA PHE A 158 14.61 -23.18 -7.29
C PHE A 158 14.76 -21.69 -6.92
N LYS A 159 15.99 -21.23 -6.61
CA LYS A 159 16.22 -19.85 -6.16
C LYS A 159 17.03 -19.07 -7.17
N TYR A 160 16.61 -17.82 -7.36
CA TYR A 160 17.22 -16.88 -8.27
C TYR A 160 17.55 -15.58 -7.54
N ALA A 161 18.77 -15.09 -7.71
CA ALA A 161 19.15 -13.74 -7.34
C ALA A 161 18.82 -12.80 -8.52
N VAL A 162 18.00 -11.78 -8.26
CA VAL A 162 17.66 -10.75 -9.25
C VAL A 162 18.17 -9.41 -8.75
N THR A 163 19.15 -8.85 -9.45
CA THR A 163 19.74 -7.55 -9.09
C THR A 163 19.06 -6.45 -9.89
N ASN A 164 18.43 -5.50 -9.18
CA ASN A 164 17.91 -4.31 -9.82
C ASN A 164 19.05 -3.32 -10.11
N LYS A 165 18.92 -2.46 -11.12
CA LYS A 165 19.95 -1.50 -11.56
C LYS A 165 20.41 -0.53 -10.46
N ALA A 166 19.71 -0.47 -9.33
CA ALA A 166 20.01 0.34 -8.16
C ALA A 166 20.62 -0.44 -6.97
N THR A 167 21.34 -1.55 -7.20
CA THR A 167 22.20 -2.31 -6.24
C THR A 167 21.52 -3.27 -5.26
N GLN A 168 20.19 -3.34 -5.21
CA GLN A 168 19.51 -4.29 -4.33
C GLN A 168 19.25 -5.62 -5.04
N THR A 169 19.83 -6.70 -4.52
CA THR A 169 19.59 -8.07 -4.99
C THR A 169 18.43 -8.66 -4.21
N CYS A 170 17.36 -9.04 -4.92
CA CYS A 170 16.23 -9.77 -4.36
C CYS A 170 16.35 -11.26 -4.67
N ILE A 171 16.11 -12.10 -3.66
CA ILE A 171 16.03 -13.55 -3.84
C ILE A 171 14.57 -13.92 -4.16
N VAL A 172 14.38 -14.64 -5.26
CA VAL A 172 13.11 -15.22 -5.68
C VAL A 172 13.19 -16.73 -5.53
N ASP A 173 12.28 -17.32 -4.77
CA ASP A 173 12.13 -18.76 -4.61
C ASP A 173 10.89 -19.24 -5.38
N MET A 174 11.11 -20.02 -6.42
CA MET A 174 10.07 -20.53 -7.31
C MET A 174 9.28 -21.69 -6.72
N ARG A 175 9.86 -22.42 -5.74
CA ARG A 175 9.18 -23.54 -5.07
C ARG A 175 8.19 -23.00 -4.06
N GLU A 176 8.64 -22.08 -3.21
CA GLU A 176 7.82 -21.45 -2.18
C GLU A 176 6.96 -20.30 -2.74
N ARG A 177 7.17 -19.92 -4.01
CA ARG A 177 6.52 -18.77 -4.68
C ARG A 177 6.69 -17.48 -3.89
N THR A 178 7.92 -17.23 -3.44
CA THR A 178 8.24 -16.05 -2.62
C THR A 178 9.29 -15.17 -3.29
N CYS A 179 9.24 -13.88 -2.97
CA CYS A 179 10.27 -12.91 -3.30
C CYS A 179 10.66 -12.12 -2.04
N ALA A 180 11.96 -11.85 -1.86
CA ALA A 180 12.47 -11.08 -0.73
C ALA A 180 11.92 -9.64 -0.67
N CYS A 181 11.40 -9.10 -1.78
CA CYS A 181 10.75 -7.79 -1.79
C CYS A 181 9.33 -7.79 -1.19
N LEU A 182 8.78 -8.96 -0.83
CA LEU A 182 7.45 -9.19 -0.23
C LEU A 182 6.23 -8.70 -1.03
N ARG A 183 6.42 -7.91 -2.09
CA ARG A 183 5.35 -7.34 -2.92
C ARG A 183 4.45 -8.41 -3.52
N PHE A 184 5.02 -9.52 -3.99
CA PHE A 184 4.24 -10.61 -4.53
C PHE A 184 3.37 -11.28 -3.45
N GLN A 185 3.89 -11.44 -2.24
CA GLN A 185 3.18 -12.10 -1.14
C GLN A 185 2.03 -11.26 -0.61
N VAL A 186 2.19 -9.93 -0.57
CA VAL A 186 1.17 -9.02 -0.05
C VAL A 186 0.13 -8.66 -1.11
N ASP A 187 0.56 -8.21 -2.30
CA ASP A 187 -0.37 -7.74 -3.32
C ASP A 187 -0.91 -8.86 -4.21
N GLN A 188 -0.25 -10.03 -4.23
CA GLN A 188 -0.49 -11.11 -5.19
C GLN A 188 -0.33 -10.64 -6.66
N ILE A 189 0.39 -9.54 -6.87
CA ILE A 189 0.73 -8.98 -8.18
C ILE A 189 2.21 -9.27 -8.46
N SER A 190 2.50 -9.91 -9.58
CA SER A 190 3.87 -10.23 -10.00
C SER A 190 4.70 -8.95 -10.15
N TYR A 191 5.82 -8.88 -9.42
CA TYR A 191 6.79 -7.79 -9.47
C TYR A 191 7.93 -8.11 -10.47
N PRO A 192 8.72 -7.14 -10.95
CA PRO A 192 9.73 -7.34 -11.99
C PRO A 192 10.68 -8.50 -11.70
N HIS A 193 11.07 -8.71 -10.44
CA HIS A 193 11.93 -9.83 -10.06
C HIS A 193 11.29 -11.19 -10.36
N ALA A 194 10.03 -11.39 -9.96
CA ALA A 194 9.30 -12.62 -10.21
C ALA A 194 9.05 -12.82 -11.72
N MET A 195 8.70 -11.75 -12.43
CA MET A 195 8.46 -11.79 -13.87
C MET A 195 9.73 -12.14 -14.65
N ALA A 196 10.87 -11.59 -14.25
CA ALA A 196 12.17 -11.89 -14.86
C ALA A 196 12.53 -13.37 -14.72
N VAL A 197 12.34 -13.96 -13.53
CA VAL A 197 12.58 -15.38 -13.30
C VAL A 197 11.62 -16.25 -14.11
N CYS A 198 10.34 -15.88 -14.18
CA CYS A 198 9.36 -16.59 -15.01
C CYS A 198 9.72 -16.58 -16.50
N ASN A 199 10.26 -15.48 -17.01
CA ASN A 199 10.65 -15.33 -18.41
C ASN A 199 12.02 -15.97 -18.74
N HIS A 200 12.83 -16.33 -17.75
CA HIS A 200 14.14 -16.98 -17.95
C HIS A 200 14.03 -18.49 -18.20
N ARG A 201 12.85 -19.08 -18.02
CA ARG A 201 12.56 -20.49 -18.31
C ARG A 201 12.04 -20.66 -19.72
#